data_AF-A0A821AUP6-F1
#
_entry.id   AF-A0A821AUP6-F1
#
_cell.length_a   1.000
_cell.length_b   1.000
_cell.length_c   1.000
_cell.angle_alpha   90.00
_cell.angle_beta   90.00
_cell.angle_gamma   90.00
#
_symmetry.space_group_name_H-M   'P 1'
#
loop_
_entity.id
_entity.type
_entity.pdbx_description
1 polymer ?
#
loop_
_entity_poly.entity_id
_entity_poly.type
_entity_poly.pdbx_seq_one_letter_code
_entity_poly.pdbx_strand_id
1 'polypeptide(L)'
;YVYIDETTSPIIAEDLITQAKRAKKFTIVLHGDILPKELFIEIELIQKSQSIITRIQIFKNSTPVYDRIKQLLSVIIDASNTIQTWGDINKNLFHYKDYGFFIYDKLQTVLLIDIRQDFKLWYNATFIHSTNCG
;
A
#
# COMPACT_ATOMS: atom_id res chain seq x y z
N TYR A 1 -1.66 15.77 0.60
CA TYR A 1 -2.22 14.76 -0.32
C TYR A 1 -1.53 14.93 -1.66
N VAL A 2 -0.96 13.87 -2.21
CA VAL A 2 -0.20 13.90 -3.48
C VAL A 2 -0.83 12.89 -4.44
N TYR A 3 -1.04 13.29 -5.70
CA TYR A 3 -1.49 12.39 -6.77
C TYR A 3 -0.35 12.17 -7.76
N ILE A 4 -0.13 10.92 -8.19
CA ILE A 4 0.92 10.53 -9.13
C ILE A 4 0.31 9.72 -10.27
N ASP A 5 0.64 10.12 -11.50
CA ASP A 5 0.34 9.45 -12.75
C ASP A 5 1.59 9.39 -13.65
N GLU A 6 1.42 8.92 -14.89
CA GLU A 6 2.53 8.75 -15.84
C GLU A 6 3.20 10.07 -16.27
N THR A 7 2.50 11.19 -16.12
CA THR A 7 2.96 12.54 -16.50
C THR A 7 3.63 13.27 -15.35
N THR A 8 3.51 12.74 -14.14
CA THR A 8 4.02 13.35 -12.92
C THR A 8 5.55 13.42 -12.95
N SER A 9 6.09 14.56 -12.50
CA SER A 9 7.54 14.76 -12.43
C SER A 9 8.19 13.70 -11.52
N PRO A 10 9.29 13.06 -11.95
CA PRO A 10 10.01 12.08 -11.12
C PRO A 10 10.56 12.68 -9.83
N ILE A 11 10.72 14.00 -9.75
CA ILE A 11 11.17 14.70 -8.53
C ILE A 11 10.17 14.51 -7.39
N ILE A 12 8.87 14.45 -7.67
CA ILE A 12 7.83 14.23 -6.66
C ILE A 12 7.99 12.83 -6.04
N ALA A 13 8.24 11.82 -6.88
CA ALA A 13 8.51 10.47 -6.40
C ALA A 13 9.83 10.37 -5.62
N GLU A 14 10.86 11.13 -6.00
CA GLU A 14 12.14 11.20 -5.25
C GLU A 14 11.96 11.81 -3.85
N ASP A 15 11.16 12.87 -3.71
CA ASP A 15 10.83 13.39 -2.39
C ASP A 15 10.10 12.33 -1.54
N LEU A 16 9.12 11.64 -2.11
CA LEU A 16 8.42 10.56 -1.40
C LEU A 16 9.35 9.41 -0.99
N ILE A 17 10.34 9.04 -1.79
CA ILE A 17 11.38 8.07 -1.40
C ILE A 17 12.12 8.58 -0.16
N THR A 18 12.47 9.85 -0.13
CA THR A 18 13.13 10.49 1.03
C THR A 18 12.22 10.48 2.26
N GLN A 19 10.92 10.73 2.09
CA GLN A 19 9.94 10.66 3.17
C GLN A 19 9.74 9.22 3.68
N ALA A 20 9.73 8.23 2.78
CA ALA A 20 9.57 6.82 3.13
C ALA A 20 10.72 6.31 3.98
N LYS A 21 11.97 6.70 3.66
CA LYS A 21 13.16 6.39 4.47
C LYS A 21 13.10 6.94 5.91
N ARG A 22 12.29 7.98 6.15
CA ARG A 22 12.10 8.61 7.47
C ARG A 22 10.86 8.09 8.20
N ALA A 23 9.93 7.47 7.48
CA ALA A 23 8.70 6.95 8.05
C ALA A 23 9.01 5.73 8.93
N LYS A 24 8.33 5.64 10.07
CA LYS A 24 8.42 4.47 10.97
C LYS A 24 7.32 3.45 10.69
N LYS A 25 6.22 3.92 10.11
CA LYS A 25 5.04 3.13 9.78
C LYS A 25 4.51 3.62 8.44
N PHE A 26 3.86 2.72 7.73
CA PHE A 26 3.18 3.05 6.51
C PHE A 26 1.87 2.26 6.41
N THR A 27 0.95 2.74 5.59
CA THR A 27 -0.18 1.96 5.11
C THR A 27 -0.12 1.90 3.59
N ILE A 28 -0.53 0.76 3.03
CA ILE A 28 -0.73 0.60 1.60
C ILE A 28 -2.14 0.08 1.41
N VAL A 29 -2.93 0.78 0.60
CA VAL A 29 -4.25 0.38 0.18
C VAL A 29 -4.23 0.16 -1.32
N LEU A 30 -4.60 -1.05 -1.74
CA LEU A 30 -4.72 -1.41 -3.14
C LEU A 30 -6.18 -1.18 -3.55
N HIS A 31 -6.40 -0.32 -4.53
CA HIS A 31 -7.70 -0.06 -5.12
C HIS A 31 -7.78 -0.68 -6.51
N GLY A 32 -8.66 -1.67 -6.67
CA GLY A 32 -9.00 -2.24 -7.97
C GLY A 32 -10.39 -2.85 -7.95
N ASP A 33 -11.21 -2.47 -8.92
CA ASP A 33 -12.52 -3.08 -9.16
C ASP A 33 -12.41 -4.30 -10.09
N ILE A 34 -13.42 -5.17 -10.05
CA ILE A 34 -13.61 -6.31 -10.96
C ILE A 34 -13.81 -5.85 -12.42
N LEU A 35 -14.05 -4.55 -12.65
CA LEU A 35 -14.37 -3.94 -13.94
C LEU A 35 -13.60 -2.62 -14.13
N PRO A 36 -13.38 -2.17 -15.37
CA PRO A 36 -12.19 -1.42 -15.77
C PRO A 36 -12.33 0.06 -15.42
N LYS A 37 -12.07 0.42 -14.16
CA LYS A 37 -11.76 1.79 -13.78
C LYS A 37 -10.51 1.73 -12.94
N GLU A 38 -9.40 2.05 -13.61
CA GLU A 38 -8.12 2.52 -13.05
C GLU A 38 -7.68 1.89 -11.72
N LEU A 39 -6.61 1.12 -11.78
CA LEU A 39 -5.97 0.61 -10.57
C LEU A 39 -5.20 1.74 -9.89
N PHE A 40 -5.35 1.85 -8.56
CA PHE A 40 -4.57 2.78 -7.74
C PHE A 40 -3.89 2.06 -6.59
N ILE A 41 -2.76 2.61 -6.17
CA ILE A 41 -2.14 2.32 -4.87
C ILE A 41 -2.22 3.60 -4.06
N GLU A 42 -2.84 3.55 -2.90
CA GLU A 42 -2.74 4.63 -1.91
C GLU A 42 -1.70 4.23 -0.86
N ILE A 43 -0.80 5.16 -0.55
CA ILE A 43 0.28 4.98 0.41
C ILE A 43 0.17 6.11 1.42
N GLU A 44 0.13 5.74 2.69
CA GLU A 44 0.29 6.70 3.79
C GLU A 44 1.64 6.46 4.46
N LEU A 45 2.46 7.50 4.54
CA LEU A 45 3.72 7.50 5.29
C LEU A 45 3.51 8.23 6.61
N ILE A 46 3.53 7.47 7.71
CA ILE A 46 3.24 7.99 9.04
C ILE A 46 4.55 8.34 9.74
N GLN A 47 4.74 9.64 10.00
CA GLN A 47 5.88 10.19 10.72
C GLN A 47 5.45 10.68 12.12
N LYS A 48 6.41 11.15 12.93
CA LYS A 48 6.14 11.54 14.33
C LYS A 48 5.12 12.69 14.45
N SER A 49 5.16 13.66 13.54
CA SER A 49 4.38 14.91 13.61
C SER A 49 3.46 15.13 12.42
N GLN A 50 3.52 14.27 11.39
CA GLN A 50 2.75 14.43 10.18
C GLN A 50 2.52 13.08 9.50
N SER A 51 1.49 13.04 8.65
CA SER A 51 1.23 11.93 7.75
C SER A 51 1.21 12.43 6.32
N ILE A 52 1.83 11.67 5.40
CA ILE A 52 1.88 11.99 3.98
C ILE A 52 1.09 10.93 3.24
N ILE A 53 -0.05 11.33 2.70
CA ILE A 53 -0.93 10.46 1.91
C ILE A 53 -0.69 10.74 0.42
N THR A 54 -0.36 9.68 -0.31
CA THR A 54 -0.13 9.69 -1.75
C THR A 54 -0.98 8.65 -2.43
N ARG A 55 -1.65 9.04 -3.52
CA ARG A 55 -2.34 8.12 -4.43
C ARG A 55 -1.55 8.02 -5.74
N ILE A 56 -1.28 6.79 -6.16
CA ILE A 56 -0.52 6.46 -7.36
C ILE A 56 -1.45 5.73 -8.32
N GLN A 57 -1.72 6.33 -9.48
CA GLN A 57 -2.35 5.65 -10.59
C GLN A 57 -1.38 4.64 -11.18
N ILE A 58 -1.88 3.45 -11.48
CA ILE A 58 -1.09 2.39 -12.09
C ILE A 58 -1.12 2.53 -13.62
N PHE A 59 0.06 2.54 -14.23
CA PHE A 59 0.25 2.66 -15.67
C PHE A 59 1.34 1.69 -16.16
N LYS A 60 1.30 1.31 -17.44
CA LYS A 60 2.22 0.29 -18.03
C LYS A 60 3.46 0.88 -18.71
N ASN A 61 3.58 2.20 -18.76
CA ASN A 61 4.64 2.87 -19.51
C ASN A 61 5.91 3.03 -18.64
N SER A 62 7.05 2.56 -19.17
CA SER A 62 8.36 2.74 -18.53
C SER A 62 8.81 4.20 -18.65
N THR A 63 8.33 5.04 -17.73
CA THR A 63 8.71 6.45 -17.61
C THR A 63 9.71 6.65 -16.46
N PRO A 64 10.45 7.77 -16.39
CA PRO A 64 11.30 8.04 -15.24
C PRO A 64 10.55 8.02 -13.89
N VAL A 65 9.27 8.43 -13.87
CA VAL A 65 8.44 8.36 -12.66
C VAL A 65 8.06 6.92 -12.31
N TYR A 66 7.84 6.05 -13.30
CA TYR A 66 7.62 4.62 -13.09
C TYR A 66 8.77 3.97 -12.30
N ASP A 67 10.01 4.21 -12.71
CA ASP A 67 11.19 3.64 -12.04
C ASP A 67 11.32 4.15 -10.60
N ARG A 68 11.00 5.42 -10.36
CA ARG A 68 10.99 6.00 -9.01
C ARG A 68 9.88 5.42 -8.13
N ILE A 69 8.70 5.15 -8.68
CA ILE A 69 7.64 4.47 -7.92
C ILE A 69 8.07 3.06 -7.54
N LYS A 70 8.72 2.31 -8.45
CA LYS A 70 9.28 0.98 -8.11
C LYS A 70 10.31 1.07 -6.99
N GLN A 71 11.18 2.07 -7.03
CA GLN A 71 12.14 2.32 -5.98
C GLN A 71 11.47 2.69 -4.65
N LEU A 72 10.43 3.53 -4.68
CA LEU A 72 9.62 3.89 -3.51
C LEU A 72 9.01 2.65 -2.85
N LEU A 73 8.32 1.80 -3.63
CA LEU A 73 7.73 0.57 -3.12
C LEU A 73 8.78 -0.39 -2.56
N SER A 74 9.94 -0.50 -3.22
CA SER A 74 11.06 -1.28 -2.68
C SER A 74 11.52 -0.76 -1.33
N VAL A 75 11.72 0.56 -1.18
CA VAL A 75 12.17 1.16 0.08
C VAL A 75 11.15 0.91 1.20
N ILE A 76 9.86 1.02 0.91
CA ILE A 76 8.79 0.78 1.88
C ILE A 76 8.80 -0.69 2.34
N ILE A 77 8.89 -1.62 1.40
CA ILE A 77 8.86 -3.06 1.69
C ILE A 77 10.16 -3.49 2.40
N ASP A 78 11.33 -3.06 1.92
CA ASP A 78 12.64 -3.41 2.48
C ASP A 78 12.83 -2.86 3.90
N ALA A 79 12.17 -1.76 4.25
CA ALA A 79 12.22 -1.18 5.59
C ALA A 79 11.46 -2.01 6.64
N SER A 80 10.61 -2.94 6.23
CA SER A 80 9.77 -3.71 7.14
C SER A 80 9.99 -5.21 7.01
N ASN A 81 10.36 -5.84 8.12
CA ASN A 81 10.41 -7.30 8.21
C ASN A 81 9.00 -7.92 8.28
N THR A 82 7.99 -7.12 8.61
CA THR A 82 6.61 -7.57 8.82
C THR A 82 5.62 -6.60 8.19
N ILE A 83 4.66 -7.09 7.40
CA ILE A 83 3.56 -6.30 6.86
C ILE A 83 2.24 -6.87 7.39
N GLN A 84 1.46 -6.01 8.04
CA GLN A 84 0.10 -6.32 8.45
C GLN A 84 -0.85 -6.11 7.26
N THR A 85 -1.66 -7.12 6.94
CA THR A 85 -2.53 -7.10 5.77
C THR A 85 -3.98 -7.30 6.15
N TRP A 86 -4.89 -6.73 5.36
CA TRP A 86 -6.31 -7.03 5.46
C TRP A 86 -6.64 -8.15 4.46
N GLY A 87 -6.51 -9.40 4.91
CA GLY A 87 -6.69 -10.57 4.07
C GLY A 87 -5.47 -10.96 3.23
N ASP A 88 -5.76 -11.73 2.18
CA ASP A 88 -4.75 -12.34 1.32
C ASP A 88 -4.20 -11.32 0.32
N ILE A 89 -3.08 -10.69 0.69
CA ILE A 89 -2.42 -9.67 -0.15
C ILE A 89 -1.96 -10.25 -1.48
N ASN A 90 -1.63 -11.55 -1.58
CA ASN A 90 -1.19 -12.14 -2.84
C ASN A 90 -2.32 -12.14 -3.88
N LYS A 91 -3.57 -12.37 -3.44
CA LYS A 91 -4.74 -12.23 -4.31
C LYS A 91 -4.95 -10.79 -4.76
N ASN A 92 -4.80 -9.83 -3.84
CA ASN A 92 -5.00 -8.42 -4.16
C ASN A 92 -3.91 -7.89 -5.11
N LEU A 93 -2.67 -8.32 -4.91
CA LEU A 93 -1.53 -7.94 -5.74
C LEU A 93 -1.58 -8.56 -7.13
N PHE A 94 -2.23 -9.73 -7.30
CA PHE A 94 -2.33 -10.42 -8.58
C PHE A 94 -2.78 -9.48 -9.72
N HIS A 95 -3.72 -8.58 -9.46
CA HIS A 95 -4.20 -7.59 -10.43
C HIS A 95 -3.13 -6.57 -10.86
N TYR A 96 -2.10 -6.38 -10.05
CA TYR A 96 -0.98 -5.47 -10.28
C TYR A 96 0.23 -6.18 -10.92
N LYS A 97 0.17 -7.52 -11.12
CA LYS A 97 1.30 -8.32 -11.60
C LYS A 97 1.87 -7.82 -12.92
N ASP A 98 0.99 -7.55 -13.87
CA ASP A 98 1.37 -7.19 -15.23
C ASP A 98 1.93 -5.77 -15.36
N TYR A 99 1.90 -4.99 -14.28
CA TYR A 99 2.38 -3.61 -14.27
C TYR A 99 3.81 -3.48 -13.72
N GLY A 100 4.38 -4.55 -13.15
CA GLY A 100 5.79 -4.57 -12.73
C GLY A 100 6.19 -3.61 -11.59
N PHE A 101 5.21 -3.01 -10.91
CA PHE A 101 5.44 -2.12 -9.75
C PHE A 101 5.94 -2.86 -8.51
N PHE A 102 5.43 -4.07 -8.28
CA PHE A 102 5.81 -4.90 -7.15
C PHE A 102 6.85 -5.95 -7.56
N ILE A 103 7.92 -6.06 -6.76
CA ILE A 103 8.89 -7.15 -6.89
C ILE A 103 8.33 -8.32 -6.08
N TYR A 104 7.61 -9.23 -6.75
CA TYR A 104 6.93 -10.37 -6.11
C TYR A 104 7.85 -11.20 -5.22
N ASP A 105 9.08 -11.43 -5.68
CA ASP A 105 10.07 -12.20 -4.92
C ASP A 105 10.39 -11.54 -3.57
N LYS A 106 10.40 -10.20 -3.51
CA LYS A 106 10.61 -9.48 -2.25
C LYS A 106 9.45 -9.64 -1.29
N LEU A 107 8.22 -9.58 -1.81
CA LEU A 107 7.03 -9.76 -0.98
C LEU A 107 6.93 -11.15 -0.35
N GLN A 108 7.49 -12.18 -1.01
CA GLN A 108 7.60 -13.53 -0.44
C GLN A 108 8.57 -13.61 0.74
N THR A 109 9.55 -12.70 0.81
CA THR A 109 10.54 -12.68 1.91
C THR A 109 10.06 -11.93 3.15
N VAL A 110 8.99 -11.16 3.05
CA VAL A 110 8.44 -10.38 4.18
C VAL A 110 7.39 -11.21 4.92
N LEU A 111 7.39 -11.13 6.25
CA LEU A 111 6.35 -11.79 7.06
C LEU A 111 5.02 -11.05 6.90
N LEU A 112 4.04 -11.71 6.29
CA LEU A 112 2.69 -11.19 6.13
C LEU A 112 1.79 -11.66 7.27
N ILE A 113 1.15 -10.73 7.98
CA ILE A 113 0.24 -11.03 9.09
C ILE A 113 -1.16 -10.54 8.72
N ASP A 114 -2.10 -11.46 8.49
CA ASP A 114 -3.51 -11.10 8.27
C ASP A 114 -4.17 -10.71 9.60
N ILE A 115 -4.48 -9.42 9.74
CA ILE A 115 -5.02 -8.86 10.99
C ILE A 115 -6.55 -8.97 11.10
N ARG A 116 -7.24 -9.55 10.12
CA ARG A 116 -8.73 -9.62 10.14
C ARG A 116 -9.27 -10.38 11.35
N GLN A 117 -8.60 -11.47 11.73
CA GLN A 117 -9.02 -12.27 12.88
C GLN A 117 -8.79 -11.51 14.19
N ASP A 118 -7.62 -10.87 14.34
CA ASP A 118 -7.30 -10.04 15.51
C ASP A 118 -8.28 -8.86 15.65
N PHE A 119 -8.60 -8.21 14.53
CA PHE A 119 -9.60 -7.16 14.48
C PHE A 119 -10.99 -7.67 14.91
N LYS A 120 -11.42 -8.83 14.39
CA LYS A 120 -12.72 -9.42 14.75
C LYS A 120 -12.81 -9.73 16.24
N LEU A 121 -11.74 -10.26 16.83
CA LEU A 121 -11.66 -10.53 18.27
C LEU A 121 -11.74 -9.25 19.08
N TRP A 122 -10.91 -8.25 18.74
CA TRP A 122 -10.95 -6.94 19.39
C TRP A 122 -12.34 -6.28 19.28
N TYR A 123 -12.95 -6.31 18.10
CA TYR A 123 -14.27 -5.72 17.84
C TYR A 123 -15.35 -6.38 18.70
N ASN A 124 -15.41 -7.72 18.73
CA ASN A 124 -16.40 -8.44 19.53
C ASN A 124 -16.19 -8.28 21.04
N ALA A 125 -14.96 -8.07 21.50
CA ALA A 125 -14.68 -7.77 22.90
C ALA A 125 -15.06 -6.34 23.29
N THR A 126 -14.93 -5.40 22.35
CA THR A 126 -15.15 -3.96 22.61
C THR A 126 -16.62 -3.58 22.48
N PHE A 127 -17.31 -4.11 21.49
CA PHE A 127 -18.70 -3.78 21.19
C PHE A 127 -19.59 -4.95 21.59
N ILE A 128 -20.39 -4.74 22.64
CA ILE A 128 -21.39 -5.71 23.08
C ILE A 128 -22.48 -5.78 22.00
N HIS A 129 -22.55 -6.90 21.31
CA HIS A 129 -23.61 -7.16 20.35
C HIS A 129 -24.88 -7.56 21.11
N SER A 130 -25.82 -6.64 21.27
CA SER A 130 -27.14 -7.00 21.77
C SER A 130 -27.84 -7.85 20.70
N THR A 131 -28.07 -9.13 20.98
CA THR A 131 -28.83 -10.05 20.12
C THR A 131 -30.32 -9.72 20.02
N ASN A 132 -30.78 -8.63 20.64
CA ASN A 132 -32.17 -8.21 20.64
C ASN A 132 -32.42 -7.17 19.54
N CYS A 133 -32.38 -7.61 18.29
CA CYS A 133 -33.23 -6.99 17.27
C CYS A 133 -34.60 -7.67 17.39
N GLY A 134 -35.42 -7.19 18.32
CA GLY A 134 -36.84 -7.54 18.41
C GLY A 134 -37.66 -6.77 17.39
#